data_AF-A0A392U6D0-F1
#
_entry.id   AF-A0A392U6D0-F1
#
_cell.length_a   1.000
_cell.length_b   1.000
_cell.length_c   1.000
_cell.angle_alpha   90.00
_cell.angle_beta   90.00
_cell.angle_gamma   90.00
#
_symmetry.space_group_name_H-M   'P 1'
#
loop_
_entity.id
_entity.type
_entity.pdbx_description
1 polymer ?
#
loop_
_entity_poly.entity_id
_entity_poly.type
_entity_poly.pdbx_seq_one_letter_code
_entity_poly.pdbx_strand_id
1 'polypeptide(L)'
;LDDQGKPIEEDFALFPFYWRKEHYLMAPDEFVFKLGKLTHEEREDYKRLETFVERLPPYLLDDSEGAPLYDEGGERMTSVKL
;
A
#
# COMPACT_ATOMS: atom_id res chain seq x y z
N LEU A 1 -16.23 6.69 -15.74
CA LEU A 1 -17.70 6.68 -15.68
C LEU A 1 -18.09 5.43 -14.89
N ASP A 2 -19.11 5.48 -14.04
CA ASP A 2 -19.59 4.30 -13.33
C ASP A 2 -20.21 3.28 -14.30
N ASP A 3 -20.67 2.16 -13.77
CA ASP A 3 -21.32 1.06 -14.49
C ASP A 3 -22.57 1.51 -15.27
N GLN A 4 -23.04 2.75 -15.03
CA GLN A 4 -24.19 3.39 -15.65
C GLN A 4 -23.80 4.55 -16.58
N GLY A 5 -22.51 4.72 -16.87
CA GLY A 5 -22.02 5.76 -17.78
C GLY A 5 -22.01 7.17 -17.18
N LYS A 6 -22.14 7.33 -15.87
CA LYS A 6 -22.10 8.64 -15.19
C LYS A 6 -20.66 9.02 -14.80
N PRO A 7 -20.27 10.31 -14.85
CA PRO A 7 -19.00 10.78 -14.27
C PRO A 7 -18.81 10.28 -12.84
N ILE A 8 -17.68 9.59 -12.60
CA ILE A 8 -17.25 9.23 -11.26
C ILE A 8 -16.55 10.48 -10.72
N GLU A 9 -17.10 11.08 -9.67
CA GLU A 9 -16.36 12.03 -8.84
C GLU A 9 -15.49 11.22 -7.89
N GLU A 10 -14.20 11.15 -8.18
CA GLU A 10 -13.22 10.62 -7.24
C GLU A 10 -12.87 11.73 -6.24
N ASP A 11 -13.15 11.46 -4.96
CA ASP A 11 -12.79 12.36 -3.87
C ASP A 11 -11.28 12.19 -3.60
N PHE A 12 -10.44 12.87 -4.40
CA PHE A 12 -8.99 12.84 -4.22
C PHE A 12 -8.53 14.03 -3.38
N ALA A 13 -7.83 13.74 -2.30
CA ALA A 13 -7.10 14.75 -1.56
C ALA A 13 -5.70 14.92 -2.19
N LEU A 14 -5.45 16.08 -2.78
CA LEU A 14 -4.08 16.48 -3.10
C LEU A 14 -3.40 16.88 -1.79
N PHE A 15 -2.74 15.91 -1.15
CA PHE A 15 -1.80 16.20 -0.08
C PHE A 15 -0.49 16.65 -0.71
N PRO A 16 -0.13 17.94 -0.67
CA PRO A 16 1.20 18.35 -1.08
C PRO A 16 2.20 17.77 -0.07
N PHE A 17 2.76 16.60 -0.37
CA PHE A 17 3.85 15.99 0.39
C PHE A 17 5.13 16.82 0.17
N TYR A 18 5.20 18.00 0.78
CA TYR A 18 6.47 18.69 0.96
C TYR A 18 7.01 18.33 2.34
N TRP A 19 8.04 17.49 2.34
CA TRP A 19 8.87 17.35 3.53
C TRP A 19 9.56 18.68 3.79
N ARG A 20 9.43 19.20 5.01
CA ARG A 20 10.20 20.38 5.41
C ARG A 20 11.67 20.01 5.49
N LYS A 21 12.56 21.00 5.40
CA LYS A 21 14.01 20.75 5.47
C LYS A 21 14.40 19.97 6.71
N GLU A 22 13.74 20.23 7.83
CA GLU A 22 13.92 19.55 9.11
C GLU A 22 13.60 18.06 9.02
N HIS A 23 12.65 17.66 8.18
CA HIS A 23 12.30 16.26 7.99
C HIS A 23 13.44 15.46 7.34
N TYR A 24 14.16 16.05 6.39
CA TYR A 24 15.35 15.42 5.80
C TYR A 24 16.55 15.35 6.73
N LEU A 25 16.52 16.10 7.84
CA LEU A 25 17.57 16.09 8.86
C LEU A 25 17.29 15.10 9.99
N MET A 26 16.08 14.53 10.07
CA MET A 26 15.74 13.50 11.05
C MET A 26 16.47 12.20 10.70
N ALA A 27 17.01 11.55 11.73
CA ALA A 27 17.69 10.28 11.55
C ALA A 27 16.65 9.17 11.24
N PRO A 28 17.01 8.14 10.45
CA PRO A 28 16.04 7.10 10.05
C PRO A 28 15.37 6.37 11.22
N ASP A 29 16.03 6.28 12.37
CA ASP A 29 15.52 5.69 13.59
C ASP A 29 14.38 6.48 14.26
N GLU A 30 14.16 7.74 13.88
CA GLU A 30 12.98 8.53 14.26
C GLU A 30 11.69 8.02 13.58
N PHE A 31 11.82 7.23 12.51
CA PHE A 31 10.68 6.70 11.74
C PHE A 31 10.56 5.17 11.82
N VAL A 32 11.62 4.48 12.24
CA VAL A 32 11.68 3.02 12.28
C VAL A 32 11.59 2.53 13.72
N PHE A 33 10.39 2.13 14.11
CA PHE A 33 10.15 1.56 15.43
C PHE A 33 10.14 0.04 15.38
N LYS A 34 10.84 -0.60 16.32
CA LYS A 34 10.70 -2.04 16.55
C LYS A 34 9.38 -2.32 17.25
N LEU A 35 8.72 -3.43 16.92
CA LEU A 35 7.44 -3.83 17.54
C LEU A 35 7.46 -3.81 19.09
N GLY A 36 8.58 -4.21 19.69
CA GLY A 36 8.76 -4.19 21.15
C GLY A 36 8.94 -2.80 21.79
N LYS A 37 9.10 -1.75 20.98
CA LYS A 37 9.17 -0.35 21.43
C LYS A 37 7.84 0.38 21.34
N LEU A 38 6.88 -0.18 20.62
CA LEU A 38 5.53 0.37 20.54
C LEU A 38 4.84 0.32 21.90
N THR A 39 3.94 1.26 22.14
CA THR A 39 2.98 1.21 23.24
C THR A 39 1.95 0.10 23.00
N HIS A 40 1.07 -0.15 23.97
CA HIS A 40 -0.01 -1.12 23.77
C HIS A 40 -0.98 -0.68 22.68
N GLU A 41 -1.37 0.59 22.67
CA GLU A 41 -2.28 1.16 21.68
C GLU A 41 -1.70 1.09 20.27
N GLU A 42 -0.46 1.51 20.09
CA GLU A 42 0.22 1.45 18.77
C GLU A 42 0.35 0.01 18.25
N ARG A 43 0.50 -0.99 19.14
CA ARG A 43 0.48 -2.40 18.71
C ARG A 43 -0.90 -2.84 18.24
N GLU A 44 -1.96 -2.40 18.89
CA GLU A 44 -3.33 -2.70 18.43
C GLU A 44 -3.60 -2.05 17.08
N ASP A 45 -3.14 -0.81 16.88
CA ASP A 45 -3.25 -0.13 15.59
C ASP A 45 -2.41 -0.80 14.50
N TYR A 46 -1.18 -1.20 14.81
CA TYR A 46 -0.36 -1.99 13.89
C TYR A 46 -1.05 -3.30 13.48
N LYS A 47 -1.68 -4.00 14.43
CA LYS A 47 -2.43 -5.23 14.15
C LYS A 47 -3.66 -4.98 13.25
N ARG A 48 -4.35 -3.85 13.43
CA ARG A 48 -5.43 -3.43 12.52
C ARG A 48 -4.90 -3.20 11.11
N LEU A 49 -3.73 -2.59 10.98
CA LEU A 49 -3.07 -2.38 9.69
C LEU A 49 -2.67 -3.71 9.03
N GLU A 50 -2.05 -4.64 9.77
CA GLU A 50 -1.74 -5.98 9.26
C GLU A 50 -3.00 -6.69 8.75
N THR A 51 -4.07 -6.72 9.56
CA THR A 51 -5.35 -7.33 9.19
C THR A 51 -5.95 -6.69 7.93
N PHE A 52 -5.78 -5.38 7.77
CA PHE A 52 -6.23 -4.68 6.57
C PHE A 52 -5.41 -5.09 5.33
N VAL A 53 -4.09 -5.13 5.45
CA VAL A 53 -3.17 -5.50 4.35
C VAL A 53 -3.41 -6.94 3.89
N GLU A 54 -3.63 -7.87 4.83
CA GLU A 54 -3.96 -9.28 4.52
C GLU A 54 -5.22 -9.44 3.66
N ARG A 55 -6.18 -8.51 3.79
CA ARG A 55 -7.44 -8.53 3.03
C ARG A 55 -7.31 -7.94 1.63
N LEU A 56 -6.22 -7.26 1.32
CA LEU A 56 -6.03 -6.70 0.00
C LEU A 56 -5.79 -7.82 -1.02
N PRO A 57 -6.27 -7.65 -2.28
CA PRO A 57 -6.00 -8.62 -3.32
C PRO A 57 -4.47 -8.72 -3.56
N PRO A 58 -4.00 -9.91 -3.99
CA PRO A 58 -2.60 -10.10 -4.34
C PRO A 58 -2.21 -9.19 -5.51
N TYR A 59 -0.91 -8.88 -5.60
CA TYR A 59 -0.40 -8.09 -6.71
C TYR A 59 -0.52 -8.87 -8.01
N LEU A 60 -1.03 -8.21 -9.04
CA LEU A 60 -1.03 -8.73 -10.40
C LEU A 60 0.37 -8.56 -10.97
N LEU A 61 0.92 -9.64 -11.54
CA LEU A 61 2.27 -9.60 -12.09
C LEU A 61 2.24 -9.21 -13.57
N ASP A 62 3.07 -8.24 -13.91
CA ASP A 62 3.31 -7.78 -15.27
C ASP A 62 4.82 -7.95 -15.58
N ASP A 63 5.16 -8.09 -16.85
CA ASP A 63 6.55 -8.15 -17.31
C ASP A 63 7.23 -6.76 -17.31
N SER A 64 8.49 -6.71 -17.75
CA SER A 64 9.25 -5.45 -17.81
C SER A 64 8.68 -4.41 -18.79
N GLU A 65 7.82 -4.82 -19.73
CA GLU A 65 7.14 -3.95 -20.68
C GLU A 65 5.71 -3.58 -20.21
N GLY A 66 5.27 -4.14 -19.08
CA GLY A 66 3.95 -3.91 -18.49
C GLY A 66 2.85 -4.82 -19.04
N ALA A 67 3.20 -5.91 -19.74
CA ALA A 67 2.22 -6.88 -20.20
C ALA A 67 1.88 -7.89 -19.07
N PRO A 68 0.60 -8.28 -18.89
CA PRO A 68 0.22 -9.23 -17.85
C PRO A 68 0.87 -10.61 -18.03
N LEU A 69 1.37 -11.17 -16.93
CA LEU A 69 1.90 -12.52 -16.88
C LEU A 69 0.80 -13.55 -16.58
N TYR A 70 0.86 -14.70 -17.25
CA TYR A 70 -0.07 -15.82 -17.07
C TYR A 70 0.71 -17.11 -16.80
N ASP A 71 0.11 -18.01 -16.02
CA ASP A 71 0.67 -19.34 -15.78
C ASP A 71 0.38 -20.32 -16.93
N GLU A 72 0.83 -21.57 -16.81
CA GLU A 72 0.61 -22.62 -17.82
C GLU A 72 -0.88 -22.96 -18.03
N GLY A 73 -1.73 -22.66 -17.05
CA GLY A 73 -3.18 -22.81 -17.14
C GLY A 73 -3.88 -21.63 -17.82
N GLY A 74 -3.17 -20.55 -18.11
CA GLY A 74 -3.71 -19.31 -18.65
C GLY A 74 -4.37 -18.42 -17.59
N GLU A 75 -4.15 -18.69 -16.29
CA GLU A 75 -4.62 -17.84 -15.20
C GLU A 75 -3.61 -16.71 -14.94
N ARG A 76 -4.10 -15.52 -14.56
CA ARG A 76 -3.23 -14.36 -14.34
C ARG A 76 -2.35 -14.60 -13.13
N MET A 77 -1.04 -14.45 -13.30
CA MET A 77 -0.09 -14.64 -12.21
C MET A 77 -0.25 -13.56 -11.15
N THR A 78 -0.20 -13.99 -9.89
CA THR A 78 -0.29 -13.08 -8.74
C THR A 78 0.81 -13.34 -7.73
N SER A 79 1.16 -12.31 -6.97
CA SER A 79 2.07 -12.42 -5.83
C SER A 79 1.35 -12.00 -4.56
N VAL A 80 1.53 -12.79 -3.51
CA VAL A 80 1.06 -12.43 -2.17
C VAL A 80 1.75 -11.15 -1.71
N LYS A 81 1.00 -10.33 -0.95
CA LYS A 81 1.58 -9.18 -0.24
C LYS A 81 2.33 -9.73 0.98
N LEU A 82 3.64 -9.51 1.02
CA LEU A 82 4.51 -9.87 2.15
C LEU A 82 4.09 -9.15 3.42
#